data_AF-A0A942L4J9-F1
#
_entry.id   AF-A0A942L4J9-F1
#
_cell.length_a   1.000
_cell.length_b   1.000
_cell.length_c   1.000
_cell.angle_alpha   90.00
_cell.angle_beta   90.00
_cell.angle_gamma   90.00
#
_symmetry.space_group_name_H-M   'P 1'
#
loop_
_entity.id
_entity.type
_entity.pdbx_description
1 polymer ?
#
loop_
_entity_poly.entity_id
_entity_poly.type
_entity_poly.pdbx_seq_one_letter_code
_entity_poly.pdbx_strand_id
1 'polypeptide(L)'
;MSFGHYLPPNLRAAFSHAYQLLSCLGCPKRRRRCRQHFGQTSIISCGKRSYTKGVIAISSIKSIDVARAALAISLTQSKSEETSAKMGFRRSGITATAFSISGDFIPSIQQWIASALEISKSDGIICGSFVDSGAVVGATREALAQVMPKAVGLNIAGKIGIAYCNENLAVAVLIGIGLMDLHDVAVGLGHRAVERVTEHS
;
A
#
# COMPACT_ATOMS: atom_id res chain seq x y z
N MET A 1 13.46 10.79 -9.92
CA MET A 1 14.01 10.68 -8.55
C MET A 1 13.62 9.31 -8.00
N SER A 2 14.59 8.48 -7.59
CA SER A 2 14.36 7.06 -7.29
C SER A 2 13.63 6.87 -5.96
N PHE A 3 12.45 6.21 -6.01
CA PHE A 3 11.59 5.84 -4.87
C PHE A 3 12.31 5.15 -3.70
N GLY A 4 13.48 4.54 -3.95
CA GLY A 4 14.24 3.80 -2.94
C GLY A 4 14.59 4.62 -1.69
N HIS A 5 14.81 5.94 -1.79
CA HIS A 5 15.31 6.69 -0.62
C HIS A 5 14.29 6.89 0.51
N TYR A 6 12.99 6.77 0.28
CA TYR A 6 11.97 6.94 1.33
C TYR A 6 11.50 5.63 1.96
N LEU A 7 11.94 4.49 1.43
CA LEU A 7 11.64 3.17 1.99
C LEU A 7 12.61 2.84 3.14
N PRO A 8 12.13 2.14 4.18
CA PRO A 8 13.01 1.68 5.26
C PRO A 8 14.10 0.76 4.69
N PRO A 9 15.29 0.68 5.31
CA PRO A 9 16.47 0.03 4.74
C PRO A 9 16.26 -1.46 4.38
N ASN A 10 15.35 -2.15 5.08
CA ASN A 10 14.89 -3.51 4.77
C ASN A 10 14.06 -3.60 3.47
N LEU A 11 13.32 -2.56 3.10
CA LEU A 11 12.54 -2.48 1.86
C LEU A 11 13.36 -1.94 0.66
N ARG A 12 14.40 -1.14 0.91
CA ARG A 12 15.35 -0.69 -0.14
C ARG A 12 16.01 -1.85 -0.88
N ALA A 13 16.42 -2.88 -0.15
CA ALA A 13 17.06 -4.06 -0.73
C ALA A 13 16.12 -4.84 -1.69
N ALA A 14 14.83 -4.91 -1.35
CA ALA A 14 13.82 -5.57 -2.19
C ALA A 14 13.54 -4.80 -3.50
N PHE A 15 13.57 -3.47 -3.46
CA PHE A 15 13.39 -2.62 -4.65
C PHE A 15 14.65 -2.58 -5.56
N SER A 16 15.86 -2.59 -4.99
CA SER A 16 17.11 -2.63 -5.77
C SER A 16 17.22 -3.91 -6.61
N HIS A 17 16.86 -5.07 -6.03
CA HIS A 17 16.93 -6.35 -6.74
C HIS A 17 15.92 -6.47 -7.89
N ALA A 18 14.76 -5.79 -7.80
CA ALA A 18 13.76 -5.80 -8.86
C ALA A 18 14.20 -4.97 -10.09
N TYR A 19 14.88 -3.84 -9.88
CA TYR A 19 15.45 -3.05 -10.99
C TYR A 19 16.66 -3.74 -11.66
N GLN A 20 17.42 -4.54 -10.92
CA GLN A 20 18.60 -5.24 -11.45
C GLN A 20 18.26 -6.50 -12.26
N LEU A 21 17.10 -7.12 -12.00
CA LEU A 21 16.59 -8.23 -12.80
C LEU A 21 16.00 -7.78 -14.14
N LEU A 22 15.45 -6.57 -14.24
CA LEU A 22 14.94 -5.99 -15.49
C LEU A 22 16.06 -5.60 -16.47
N SER A 23 17.27 -5.31 -15.97
CA SER A 23 18.47 -5.07 -16.81
C SER A 23 19.15 -6.35 -17.30
N CYS A 24 18.77 -7.53 -16.76
CA CYS A 24 19.33 -8.82 -17.17
C CYS A 24 18.56 -9.52 -18.30
N LEU A 25 17.35 -9.05 -18.65
CA LEU A 25 16.52 -9.62 -19.72
C LEU A 25 17.01 -9.28 -21.14
N GLY A 26 18.07 -8.48 -21.27
CA GLY A 26 18.68 -8.09 -22.54
C GLY A 26 19.91 -8.90 -22.98
N CYS A 27 20.30 -9.99 -22.30
CA CYS A 27 21.55 -10.70 -22.60
C CYS A 27 21.33 -12.10 -23.24
N PRO A 28 21.52 -12.27 -24.56
CA PRO A 28 21.21 -13.51 -25.27
C PRO A 28 22.21 -14.69 -25.08
N LYS A 29 23.25 -14.56 -24.24
CA LYS A 29 24.39 -15.52 -24.18
C LYS A 29 24.48 -16.48 -22.98
N ARG A 30 23.42 -16.68 -22.18
CA ARG A 30 23.46 -17.68 -21.07
C ARG A 30 22.23 -18.61 -20.99
N ARG A 31 21.88 -19.26 -22.10
CA ARG A 31 20.94 -20.41 -22.13
C ARG A 31 21.68 -21.76 -22.10
N ARG A 32 22.38 -22.15 -21.00
CA ARG A 32 22.87 -23.55 -20.86
C ARG A 32 22.95 -24.11 -19.43
N ARG A 33 22.45 -23.45 -18.38
CA ARG A 33 22.64 -23.93 -16.99
C ARG A 33 21.41 -23.99 -16.07
N CYS A 34 20.20 -24.02 -16.61
CA CYS A 34 18.98 -24.29 -15.83
C CYS A 34 18.17 -25.43 -16.46
N ARG A 35 18.76 -26.63 -16.50
CA ARG A 35 18.06 -27.90 -16.74
C ARG A 35 18.63 -28.88 -15.73
N GLN A 36 18.03 -28.93 -14.54
CA GLN A 36 18.09 -30.05 -13.59
C GLN A 36 17.34 -29.60 -12.33
N HIS A 37 16.08 -30.01 -12.24
CA HIS A 37 15.26 -30.23 -11.03
C HIS A 37 13.78 -30.06 -11.42
N PHE A 38 13.29 -30.97 -12.26
CA PHE A 38 11.87 -31.26 -12.40
C PHE A 38 11.73 -32.75 -12.20
N GLY A 39 11.27 -33.15 -11.01
CA GLY A 39 11.10 -34.54 -10.62
C GLY A 39 9.98 -34.67 -9.61
N GLN A 40 8.87 -35.26 -10.08
CA GLN A 40 7.90 -36.08 -9.35
C GLN A 40 6.88 -35.36 -8.44
N THR A 41 5.71 -35.08 -9.02
CA THR A 41 4.42 -35.00 -8.30
C THR A 41 3.73 -36.36 -8.36
N SER A 42 3.70 -37.06 -7.23
CA SER A 42 2.77 -38.14 -6.95
C SER A 42 1.59 -37.59 -6.12
N ILE A 43 0.39 -37.98 -6.52
CA ILE A 43 -0.88 -37.64 -5.87
C ILE A 43 -1.06 -38.56 -4.66
N ILE A 44 -1.17 -38.04 -3.43
CA ILE A 44 -1.81 -38.72 -2.29
C ILE A 44 -2.56 -37.70 -1.42
N SER A 45 -3.87 -37.92 -1.33
CA SER A 45 -4.89 -37.59 -0.31
C SER A 45 -4.78 -36.34 0.59
N CYS A 46 -5.88 -35.59 0.58
CA CYS A 46 -6.67 -35.15 1.74
C CYS A 46 -5.99 -35.16 3.14
N GLY A 47 -5.98 -33.98 3.78
CA GLY A 47 -5.75 -33.83 5.21
C GLY A 47 -4.34 -33.37 5.60
N LYS A 48 -4.28 -32.26 6.34
CA LYS A 48 -3.08 -31.64 6.95
C LYS A 48 -2.18 -30.88 5.97
N ARG A 49 -2.45 -29.59 5.75
CA ARG A 49 -1.44 -28.67 5.20
C ARG A 49 -0.76 -27.92 6.32
N SER A 50 0.36 -28.50 6.75
CA SER A 50 1.48 -27.79 7.37
C SER A 50 1.89 -26.64 6.46
N TYR A 51 1.80 -25.40 6.95
CA TYR A 51 2.51 -24.28 6.34
C TYR A 51 4.01 -24.55 6.49
N THR A 52 4.67 -24.79 5.36
CA THR A 52 6.12 -24.99 5.28
C THR A 52 6.83 -23.72 5.75
N LYS A 53 7.74 -23.93 6.72
CA LYS A 53 8.74 -22.96 7.16
C LYS A 53 9.50 -22.41 5.95
N GLY A 54 9.11 -21.23 5.52
CA GLY A 54 9.84 -20.33 4.62
C GLY A 54 9.80 -18.92 5.19
N VAL A 55 10.07 -18.79 6.50
CA VAL A 55 10.09 -17.50 7.18
C VAL A 55 11.40 -16.80 6.81
N ILE A 56 11.37 -16.02 5.73
CA ILE A 56 12.28 -14.88 5.60
C ILE A 56 12.05 -14.08 6.88
N ALA A 57 13.09 -13.89 7.69
CA ALA A 57 13.02 -13.18 8.96
C ALA A 57 12.26 -11.86 8.77
N ILE A 58 11.00 -11.83 9.21
CA ILE A 58 10.19 -10.62 9.25
C ILE A 58 10.84 -9.79 10.37
N SER A 59 11.75 -8.90 10.01
CA SER A 59 12.07 -7.76 10.86
C SER A 59 10.73 -7.19 11.32
N SER A 60 10.46 -7.21 12.62
CA SER A 60 9.18 -6.80 13.22
C SER A 60 8.68 -5.51 12.55
N ILE A 61 7.67 -5.62 11.67
CA ILE A 61 7.15 -4.46 10.94
C ILE A 61 6.46 -3.57 11.95
N LYS A 62 6.97 -2.35 12.13
CA LYS A 62 6.46 -1.40 13.12
C LYS A 62 5.33 -0.56 12.51
N SER A 63 4.53 0.08 13.37
CA SER A 63 3.48 1.03 12.97
C SER A 63 4.00 2.11 12.00
N ILE A 64 5.21 2.61 12.25
CA ILE A 64 5.87 3.60 11.39
C ILE A 64 6.19 3.09 9.98
N ASP A 65 6.46 1.80 9.82
CA ASP A 65 6.76 1.23 8.50
C ASP A 65 5.50 1.12 7.65
N VAL A 66 4.35 0.87 8.29
CA VAL A 66 3.04 0.90 7.63
C VAL A 66 2.66 2.32 7.23
N ALA A 67 2.90 3.30 8.11
CA ALA A 67 2.69 4.71 7.79
C ALA A 67 3.58 5.17 6.60
N ARG A 68 4.86 4.76 6.59
CA ARG A 68 5.76 5.01 5.45
C ARG A 68 5.25 4.36 4.17
N ALA A 69 4.75 3.14 4.24
CA ALA A 69 4.18 2.47 3.06
C ALA A 69 2.95 3.22 2.52
N ALA A 70 2.06 3.69 3.39
CA ALA A 70 0.89 4.49 3.01
C ALA A 70 1.30 5.80 2.29
N LEU A 71 2.29 6.51 2.84
CA LEU A 71 2.83 7.73 2.22
C LEU A 71 3.56 7.43 0.90
N ALA A 72 4.35 6.36 0.85
CA ALA A 72 5.08 5.98 -0.35
C ALA A 72 4.14 5.62 -1.50
N ILE A 73 3.01 4.96 -1.22
CA ILE A 73 2.04 4.65 -2.28
C ILE A 73 1.24 5.89 -2.70
N SER A 74 0.95 6.84 -1.80
CA SER A 74 0.31 8.11 -2.17
C SER A 74 1.21 9.01 -3.01
N LEU A 75 2.53 8.85 -2.93
CA LEU A 75 3.51 9.60 -3.75
C LEU A 75 3.59 9.13 -5.21
N THR A 76 2.99 7.98 -5.55
CA THR A 76 3.00 7.48 -6.92
C THR A 76 2.23 8.40 -7.86
N GLN A 77 2.74 8.62 -9.06
CA GLN A 77 2.14 9.52 -10.05
C GLN A 77 1.33 8.76 -11.10
N SER A 78 1.79 7.56 -11.47
CA SER A 78 1.15 6.75 -12.51
C SER A 78 0.53 5.46 -11.96
N LYS A 79 -0.46 4.93 -12.68
CA LYS A 79 -1.11 3.64 -12.35
C LYS A 79 -0.13 2.45 -12.45
N SER A 80 0.83 2.52 -13.36
CA SER A 80 1.89 1.51 -13.52
C SER A 80 2.82 1.48 -12.30
N GLU A 81 3.21 2.66 -11.82
CA GLU A 81 4.04 2.83 -10.64
C GLU A 81 3.31 2.38 -9.37
N GLU A 82 2.03 2.74 -9.23
CA GLU A 82 1.18 2.26 -8.15
C GLU A 82 1.12 0.73 -8.11
N THR A 83 0.88 0.09 -9.25
CA THR A 83 0.83 -1.38 -9.36
C THR A 83 2.16 -2.01 -8.95
N SER A 84 3.28 -1.42 -9.39
CA SER A 84 4.63 -1.87 -9.03
C SER A 84 4.92 -1.71 -7.54
N ALA A 85 4.50 -0.58 -6.94
CA ALA A 85 4.63 -0.32 -5.51
C ALA A 85 3.80 -1.30 -4.68
N LYS A 86 2.53 -1.55 -5.07
CA LYS A 86 1.67 -2.57 -4.42
C LYS A 86 2.35 -3.94 -4.39
N MET A 87 2.93 -4.37 -5.51
CA MET A 87 3.65 -5.65 -5.57
C MET A 87 4.89 -5.67 -4.66
N GLY A 88 5.64 -4.57 -4.58
CA GLY A 88 6.80 -4.44 -3.70
C GLY A 88 6.42 -4.51 -2.21
N PHE A 89 5.36 -3.80 -1.81
CA PHE A 89 4.86 -3.83 -0.44
C PHE A 89 4.31 -5.21 -0.07
N ARG A 90 3.59 -5.87 -0.98
CA ARG A 90 3.08 -7.24 -0.76
C ARG A 90 4.20 -8.25 -0.49
N ARG A 91 5.33 -8.15 -1.19
CA ARG A 91 6.52 -9.00 -0.92
C ARG A 91 7.11 -8.76 0.48
N SER A 92 6.88 -7.58 1.03
CA SER A 92 7.34 -7.19 2.36
C SER A 92 6.29 -7.47 3.44
N GLY A 93 5.16 -8.09 3.11
CA GLY A 93 4.07 -8.40 4.04
C GLY A 93 3.10 -7.24 4.31
N ILE A 94 3.22 -6.12 3.59
CA ILE A 94 2.33 -4.96 3.74
C ILE A 94 1.34 -4.94 2.56
N THR A 95 0.05 -4.94 2.85
CA THR A 95 -0.98 -4.73 1.83
C THR A 95 -1.24 -3.24 1.72
N ALA A 96 -0.97 -2.66 0.56
CA ALA A 96 -1.19 -1.24 0.29
C ALA A 96 -2.06 -1.03 -0.94
N THR A 97 -2.84 0.04 -0.92
CA THR A 97 -3.60 0.54 -2.07
C THR A 97 -3.54 2.06 -2.12
N ALA A 98 -3.84 2.64 -3.28
CA ALA A 98 -4.05 4.06 -3.40
C ALA A 98 -5.10 4.38 -4.45
N PHE A 99 -5.64 5.60 -4.38
CA PHE A 99 -6.54 6.13 -5.39
C PHE A 99 -6.47 7.65 -5.46
N SER A 100 -6.71 8.17 -6.65
CA SER A 100 -6.67 9.61 -6.91
C SER A 100 -7.97 10.29 -6.49
N ILE A 101 -7.84 11.52 -6.00
CA ILE A 101 -8.96 12.39 -5.61
C ILE A 101 -8.83 13.75 -6.31
N SER A 102 -9.96 14.38 -6.58
CA SER A 102 -10.03 15.72 -7.15
C SER A 102 -11.38 16.38 -6.86
N GLY A 103 -11.41 17.71 -6.81
CA GLY A 103 -12.62 18.52 -6.67
C GLY A 103 -12.57 19.46 -5.47
N ASP A 104 -13.74 19.98 -5.11
CA ASP A 104 -13.88 20.88 -3.95
C ASP A 104 -13.78 20.09 -2.64
N PHE A 105 -12.98 20.58 -1.70
CA PHE A 105 -12.65 19.82 -0.48
C PHE A 105 -13.88 19.41 0.33
N ILE A 106 -14.73 20.37 0.74
CA ILE A 106 -15.88 20.12 1.64
C ILE A 106 -16.93 19.17 1.06
N PRO A 107 -17.48 19.38 -0.16
CA PRO A 107 -18.54 18.52 -0.67
C PRO A 107 -18.05 17.11 -1.01
N SER A 108 -16.76 16.94 -1.34
CA SER A 108 -16.22 15.66 -1.77
C SER A 108 -15.72 14.75 -0.64
N ILE A 109 -15.67 15.22 0.62
CA ILE A 109 -15.19 14.40 1.76
C ILE A 109 -15.90 13.05 1.85
N GLN A 110 -17.24 13.06 1.78
CA GLN A 110 -18.05 11.84 1.93
C GLN A 110 -17.79 10.86 0.78
N GLN A 111 -17.63 11.37 -0.44
CA GLN A 111 -17.29 10.57 -1.60
C GLN A 111 -15.92 9.91 -1.44
N TRP A 112 -14.90 10.64 -1.00
CA TRP A 112 -13.56 10.08 -0.82
C TRP A 112 -13.51 9.02 0.29
N ILE A 113 -14.24 9.22 1.38
CA ILE A 113 -14.35 8.21 2.44
C ILE A 113 -15.03 6.93 1.91
N ALA A 114 -16.11 7.07 1.13
CA ALA A 114 -16.78 5.93 0.53
C ALA A 114 -15.87 5.17 -0.46
N SER A 115 -15.16 5.89 -1.32
CA SER A 115 -14.19 5.29 -2.25
C SER A 115 -13.05 4.58 -1.51
N ALA A 116 -12.54 5.16 -0.42
CA ALA A 116 -11.52 4.53 0.42
C ALA A 116 -11.99 3.17 0.95
N LEU A 117 -13.26 3.06 1.37
CA LEU A 117 -13.85 1.80 1.82
C LEU A 117 -14.00 0.79 0.69
N GLU A 118 -14.54 1.20 -0.45
CA GLU A 118 -14.77 0.31 -1.59
C GLU A 118 -13.45 -0.28 -2.12
N ILE A 119 -12.43 0.57 -2.28
CA ILE A 119 -11.11 0.15 -2.77
C ILE A 119 -10.38 -0.69 -1.73
N SER A 120 -10.49 -0.36 -0.45
CA SER A 120 -9.90 -1.18 0.63
C SER A 120 -10.53 -2.58 0.68
N LYS A 121 -11.82 -2.71 0.41
CA LYS A 121 -12.51 -4.01 0.29
C LYS A 121 -12.03 -4.76 -0.96
N SER A 122 -11.98 -4.10 -2.10
CA SER A 122 -11.57 -4.69 -3.38
C SER A 122 -10.14 -5.23 -3.35
N ASP A 123 -9.20 -4.49 -2.74
CA ASP A 123 -7.79 -4.89 -2.65
C ASP A 123 -7.48 -5.82 -1.46
N GLY A 124 -8.49 -6.22 -0.67
CA GLY A 124 -8.36 -7.16 0.44
C GLY A 124 -7.67 -6.59 1.69
N ILE A 125 -7.67 -5.27 1.85
CA ILE A 125 -7.16 -4.58 3.05
C ILE A 125 -8.12 -4.79 4.22
N ILE A 126 -9.42 -4.78 3.97
CA ILE A 126 -10.46 -5.01 4.98
C ILE A 126 -11.40 -6.15 4.55
N CYS A 127 -11.92 -6.89 5.52
CA CYS A 127 -12.83 -8.01 5.28
C CYS A 127 -14.31 -7.61 5.28
N GLY A 128 -14.61 -6.31 5.41
CA GLY A 128 -15.99 -5.79 5.44
C GLY A 128 -16.66 -5.84 6.81
N SER A 129 -15.92 -6.17 7.89
CA SER A 129 -16.43 -6.05 9.25
C SER A 129 -16.72 -4.58 9.61
N PHE A 130 -17.61 -4.36 10.59
CA PHE A 130 -17.94 -3.01 11.07
C PHE A 130 -16.72 -2.34 11.71
N VAL A 131 -15.89 -3.11 12.44
CA VAL A 131 -14.67 -2.62 13.10
C VAL A 131 -13.64 -2.17 12.06
N ASP A 132 -13.39 -2.97 11.03
CA ASP A 132 -12.43 -2.61 9.97
C ASP A 132 -12.89 -1.38 9.19
N SER A 133 -14.19 -1.33 8.86
CA SER A 133 -14.78 -0.22 8.12
C SER A 133 -14.70 1.07 8.95
N GLY A 134 -15.03 0.99 10.25
CA GLY A 134 -14.91 2.10 11.17
C GLY A 134 -13.47 2.60 11.32
N ALA A 135 -12.49 1.70 11.30
CA ALA A 135 -11.09 2.07 11.36
C ALA A 135 -10.60 2.79 10.10
N VAL A 136 -10.97 2.32 8.90
CA VAL A 136 -10.63 3.01 7.64
C VAL A 136 -11.27 4.39 7.59
N VAL A 137 -12.55 4.51 7.94
CA VAL A 137 -13.25 5.80 7.99
C VAL A 137 -12.59 6.73 9.00
N GLY A 138 -12.29 6.23 10.20
CA GLY A 138 -11.65 7.00 11.26
C GLY A 138 -10.26 7.51 10.87
N ALA A 139 -9.42 6.62 10.33
CA ALA A 139 -8.08 6.97 9.87
C ALA A 139 -8.13 7.97 8.69
N THR A 140 -9.03 7.77 7.73
CA THR A 140 -9.20 8.66 6.58
C THR A 140 -9.66 10.04 7.01
N ARG A 141 -10.65 10.11 7.92
CA ARG A 141 -11.16 11.39 8.43
C ARG A 141 -10.09 12.17 9.20
N GLU A 142 -9.24 11.48 9.97
CA GLU A 142 -8.11 12.10 10.66
C GLU A 142 -7.07 12.66 9.69
N ALA A 143 -6.71 11.88 8.67
CA ALA A 143 -5.79 12.35 7.63
C ALA A 143 -6.36 13.58 6.89
N LEU A 144 -7.65 13.57 6.55
CA LEU A 144 -8.34 14.70 5.92
C LEU A 144 -8.43 15.92 6.84
N ALA A 145 -8.66 15.73 8.15
CA ALA A 145 -8.72 16.82 9.11
C ALA A 145 -7.40 17.59 9.22
N GLN A 146 -6.25 16.92 9.04
CA GLN A 146 -4.93 17.56 9.06
C GLN A 146 -4.71 18.48 7.85
N VAL A 147 -5.24 18.13 6.67
CA VAL A 147 -5.09 18.94 5.45
C VAL A 147 -6.18 20.00 5.29
N MET A 148 -7.29 19.87 6.02
CA MET A 148 -8.45 20.75 5.97
C MET A 148 -8.12 22.24 6.10
N PRO A 149 -7.28 22.71 7.05
CA PRO A 149 -7.02 24.15 7.22
C PRO A 149 -6.43 24.82 5.98
N LYS A 150 -5.76 24.06 5.09
CA LYS A 150 -5.21 24.56 3.84
C LYS A 150 -6.17 24.40 2.65
N ALA A 151 -7.07 23.42 2.71
CA ALA A 151 -7.87 22.98 1.56
C ALA A 151 -9.31 23.51 1.53
N VAL A 152 -9.82 24.05 2.64
CA VAL A 152 -11.20 24.55 2.72
C VAL A 152 -11.40 25.71 1.74
N GLY A 153 -12.45 25.60 0.92
CA GLY A 153 -12.82 26.62 -0.07
C GLY A 153 -11.98 26.63 -1.34
N LEU A 154 -11.10 25.62 -1.53
CA LEU A 154 -10.22 25.51 -2.68
C LEU A 154 -10.42 24.18 -3.42
N ASN A 155 -10.04 24.18 -4.70
CA ASN A 155 -9.97 22.97 -5.49
C ASN A 155 -8.70 22.21 -5.14
N ILE A 156 -8.84 20.90 -4.98
CA ILE A 156 -7.72 20.01 -4.69
C ILE A 156 -7.58 18.95 -5.75
N ALA A 157 -6.35 18.48 -5.93
CA ALA A 157 -6.04 17.26 -6.66
C ALA A 157 -4.97 16.49 -5.89
N GLY A 158 -5.11 15.18 -5.78
CA GLY A 158 -4.18 14.41 -4.97
C GLY A 158 -4.44 12.92 -5.00
N LYS A 159 -3.87 12.24 -4.03
CA LYS A 159 -3.95 10.79 -3.88
C LYS A 159 -4.05 10.41 -2.41
N ILE A 160 -4.90 9.44 -2.14
CA ILE A 160 -5.02 8.80 -0.82
C ILE A 160 -4.34 7.44 -0.92
N GLY A 161 -3.41 7.16 0.00
CA GLY A 161 -2.75 5.88 0.17
C GLY A 161 -3.24 5.19 1.44
N ILE A 162 -3.49 3.90 1.39
CA ILE A 162 -3.93 3.09 2.52
C ILE A 162 -2.99 1.89 2.61
N ALA A 163 -2.46 1.62 3.80
CA ALA A 163 -1.61 0.46 4.04
C ALA A 163 -2.05 -0.26 5.31
N TYR A 164 -1.95 -1.59 5.28
CA TYR A 164 -2.28 -2.46 6.38
C TYR A 164 -1.22 -3.56 6.54
N CYS A 165 -0.78 -3.77 7.77
CA CYS A 165 0.09 -4.88 8.13
C CYS A 165 -0.07 -5.22 9.61
N ASN A 166 -0.22 -6.51 9.92
CA ASN A 166 -0.48 -7.02 11.26
C ASN A 166 -1.70 -6.32 11.88
N GLU A 167 -1.50 -5.47 12.88
CA GLU A 167 -2.57 -4.73 13.56
C GLU A 167 -2.58 -3.25 13.19
N ASN A 168 -1.78 -2.83 12.22
CA ASN A 168 -1.59 -1.41 11.91
C ASN A 168 -2.26 -1.07 10.58
N LEU A 169 -3.22 -0.17 10.64
CA LEU A 169 -3.84 0.48 9.48
C LEU A 169 -3.37 1.93 9.42
N ALA A 170 -2.80 2.35 8.30
CA ALA A 170 -2.43 3.73 8.06
C ALA A 170 -3.07 4.25 6.79
N VAL A 171 -3.57 5.49 6.84
CA VAL A 171 -4.09 6.23 5.70
C VAL A 171 -3.29 7.51 5.56
N ALA A 172 -2.73 7.75 4.37
CA ALA A 172 -2.02 8.96 4.03
C ALA A 172 -2.78 9.71 2.94
N VAL A 173 -2.84 11.02 3.05
CA VAL A 173 -3.44 11.91 2.05
C VAL A 173 -2.36 12.87 1.60
N LEU A 174 -2.11 12.93 0.29
CA LEU A 174 -1.24 13.92 -0.33
C LEU A 174 -2.05 14.70 -1.36
N ILE A 175 -2.17 16.01 -1.14
CA ILE A 175 -2.95 16.89 -2.02
C ILE A 175 -2.12 18.11 -2.45
N GLY A 176 -2.29 18.48 -3.71
CA GLY A 176 -2.01 19.81 -4.22
C GLY A 176 -3.28 20.64 -4.15
N ILE A 177 -3.12 21.90 -3.76
CA ILE A 177 -4.20 22.86 -3.58
C ILE A 177 -4.00 23.95 -4.63
N GLY A 178 -5.02 24.16 -5.46
CA GLY A 178 -4.93 25.05 -6.61
C GLY A 178 -5.81 26.29 -6.46
N LEU A 179 -5.19 27.47 -6.59
CA LEU A 179 -5.88 28.71 -6.92
C LEU A 179 -5.00 29.56 -7.85
N MET A 180 -5.38 29.64 -9.12
CA MET A 180 -4.78 30.44 -10.21
C MET A 180 -3.25 30.25 -10.37
N ASP A 181 -2.42 30.82 -9.50
CA ASP A 181 -0.94 30.77 -9.53
C ASP A 181 -0.29 30.36 -8.18
N LEU A 182 -1.08 29.97 -7.18
CA LEU A 182 -0.58 29.47 -5.90
C LEU A 182 -0.69 27.94 -5.85
N HIS A 183 0.47 27.29 -5.79
CA HIS A 183 0.58 25.84 -5.61
C HIS A 183 1.02 25.55 -4.17
N ASP A 184 0.05 25.40 -3.27
CA ASP A 184 0.33 24.84 -1.94
C ASP A 184 0.17 23.31 -1.97
N VAL A 185 0.86 22.64 -1.06
CA VAL A 185 0.77 21.20 -0.84
C VAL A 185 0.44 20.93 0.61
N ALA A 186 -0.37 19.90 0.83
CA ALA A 186 -0.70 19.42 2.16
C ALA A 186 -0.58 17.90 2.21
N VAL A 187 -0.08 17.42 3.34
CA VAL A 187 -0.01 15.99 3.66
C VAL A 187 -0.70 15.75 4.99
N GLY A 188 -1.45 14.66 5.07
CA GLY A 188 -2.10 14.20 6.29
C GLY A 188 -1.88 12.70 6.47
N LEU A 189 -1.83 12.25 7.73
CA LEU A 189 -1.69 10.85 8.08
C LEU A 189 -2.65 10.51 9.22
N GLY A 190 -3.42 9.45 9.05
CA GLY A 190 -4.20 8.82 10.11
C GLY A 190 -3.70 7.39 10.34
N HIS A 191 -3.64 6.98 11.61
CA HIS A 191 -3.25 5.63 11.99
C HIS A 191 -4.27 5.02 12.95
N ARG A 192 -4.60 3.74 12.77
CA ARG A 192 -5.44 2.97 13.69
C ARG A 192 -4.78 1.63 13.97
N ALA A 193 -4.87 1.20 15.22
CA ALA A 193 -4.60 -0.18 15.58
C ALA A 193 -5.90 -0.99 15.39
N VAL A 194 -5.87 -1.98 14.50
CA VAL A 194 -7.00 -2.84 14.14
C VAL A 194 -6.52 -4.28 14.10
N GLU A 195 -6.85 -5.02 15.15
CA GLU A 195 -6.64 -6.46 15.19
C GLU A 195 -7.70 -7.15 14.33
N ARG A 196 -7.27 -7.95 13.35
CA ARG A 196 -8.18 -8.82 12.62
C ARG A 196 -8.56 -9.97 13.53
N VAL A 197 -9.82 -9.99 13.96
CA VAL A 197 -10.41 -11.18 14.55
C VAL A 197 -10.63 -12.18 13.41
N THR A 198 -9.66 -13.07 13.20
CA THR A 198 -9.90 -14.24 12.35
C THR A 198 -10.71 -15.23 13.17
N GLU A 199 -12.03 -15.23 13.00
CA GLU A 199 -12.86 -16.33 13.48
C GLU A 199 -12.35 -17.62 12.81
N HIS A 200 -11.72 -18.48 13.60
CA HIS A 200 -11.37 -19.84 13.19
C HIS A 200 -12.64 -20.68 13.34
N SER A 201 -13.29 -20.94 12.20
CA SER A 201 -14.33 -21.97 12.07
C SER A 201 -13.73 -23.26 11.54
#